data_AF-A0A1V6PI38-F1
#
_entry.id   AF-A0A1V6PI38-F1
#
_cell.length_a   1.000
_cell.length_b   1.000
_cell.length_c   1.000
_cell.angle_alpha   90.00
_cell.angle_beta   90.00
_cell.angle_gamma   90.00
#
_symmetry.space_group_name_H-M   'P 1'
#
loop_
_entity.id
_entity.type
_entity.pdbx_description
1 polymer ?
#
loop_
_entity_poly.entity_id
_entity_poly.type
_entity_poly.pdbx_seq_one_letter_code
_entity_poly.pdbx_strand_id
1 'polypeptide(L)'
;MVPSTWREGRWAIRSMLWVNKEVEAEQVPMDSPDITAAVIRLPERVVFTASVYVEGGNVSALDDACSRLRGAITKVRRDTGAVVDILIMGDFNRHDQLWGGDEVSLGRQGEADPIIDLMNEFALSSLLKRGTKTWHGGGQSGDCESTIDLVLASENLTESMTKCALLETDHGSDHCAI
;
A
#
# COMPACT_ATOMS: atom_id res chain seq x y z
N MET A 1 -5.74 -10.39 -10.51
CA MET A 1 -5.51 -11.19 -9.28
C MET A 1 -6.32 -10.57 -8.17
N VAL A 2 -6.93 -11.41 -7.34
CA VAL A 2 -7.81 -11.06 -6.21
C VAL A 2 -7.24 -11.73 -4.95
N PRO A 3 -7.67 -11.38 -3.73
CA PRO A 3 -7.15 -11.99 -2.52
C PRO A 3 -7.31 -13.51 -2.55
N SER A 4 -6.35 -14.23 -1.96
CA SER A 4 -6.36 -15.70 -1.95
C SER A 4 -7.34 -16.28 -0.93
N THR A 5 -7.79 -15.45 0.01
CA THR A 5 -8.86 -15.75 0.97
C THR A 5 -9.96 -14.72 0.87
N TRP A 6 -11.17 -15.10 1.28
CA TRP A 6 -12.36 -14.25 1.18
C TRP A 6 -13.04 -14.14 2.53
N ARG A 7 -13.67 -12.99 2.79
CA ARG A 7 -14.53 -12.81 3.97
C ARG A 7 -15.99 -13.01 3.57
N GLU A 8 -16.76 -13.69 4.42
CA GLU A 8 -18.22 -13.70 4.26
C GLU A 8 -18.78 -12.28 4.45
N GLY A 9 -19.66 -11.86 3.55
CA GLY A 9 -20.35 -10.57 3.64
C GLY A 9 -20.37 -9.79 2.32
N ARG A 10 -20.81 -8.53 2.42
CA ARG A 10 -21.02 -7.64 1.26
C ARG A 10 -19.73 -7.27 0.53
N TRP A 11 -18.62 -7.17 1.26
CA TRP A 11 -17.32 -6.74 0.75
C TRP A 11 -16.30 -7.88 0.87
N ALA A 12 -16.53 -8.95 0.11
CA ALA A 12 -15.67 -10.14 0.14
C ALA A 12 -14.27 -9.88 -0.45
N ILE A 13 -14.15 -8.88 -1.33
CA ILE A 13 -12.92 -8.44 -2.00
C ILE A 13 -12.65 -6.99 -1.57
N ARG A 14 -11.51 -6.73 -0.92
CA ARG A 14 -11.12 -5.37 -0.52
C ARG A 14 -9.80 -4.89 -1.12
N SER A 15 -9.12 -5.73 -1.89
CA SER A 15 -7.95 -5.36 -2.70
C SER A 15 -7.90 -6.15 -4.00
N MET A 16 -7.19 -5.65 -5.00
CA MET A 16 -7.03 -6.32 -6.30
C MET A 16 -5.78 -5.82 -7.02
N LEU A 17 -5.13 -6.70 -7.78
CA LEU A 17 -4.08 -6.32 -8.74
C LEU A 17 -4.52 -6.70 -10.15
N TRP A 18 -4.56 -5.72 -11.06
CA TRP A 18 -4.76 -5.97 -12.49
C TRP A 18 -3.42 -5.87 -13.21
N VAL A 19 -2.92 -6.98 -13.74
CA VAL A 19 -1.59 -7.06 -14.36
C VAL A 19 -1.74 -7.25 -15.87
N ASN A 20 -0.93 -6.53 -16.65
CA ASN A 20 -0.88 -6.69 -18.10
C ASN A 20 -0.50 -8.15 -18.44
N LYS A 21 -1.25 -8.78 -19.36
CA LYS A 21 -1.06 -10.17 -19.79
C LYS A 21 0.34 -10.47 -20.38
N GLU A 22 1.06 -9.45 -20.83
CA GLU A 22 2.40 -9.56 -21.39
C GLU A 22 3.49 -9.58 -20.32
N VAL A 23 3.15 -9.27 -19.08
CA VAL A 23 4.06 -9.29 -17.94
C VAL A 23 3.86 -10.60 -17.18
N GLU A 24 4.96 -11.30 -16.92
CA GLU A 24 4.93 -12.49 -16.07
C GLU A 24 4.65 -12.07 -14.62
N ALA A 25 3.56 -12.60 -14.07
CA ALA A 25 3.20 -12.38 -12.68
C ALA A 25 2.67 -13.66 -12.03
N GLU A 26 3.19 -13.96 -10.85
CA GLU A 26 2.80 -15.09 -10.02
C GLU A 26 2.12 -14.56 -8.75
N GLN A 27 0.91 -15.03 -8.46
CA GLN A 27 0.21 -14.63 -7.26
C GLN A 27 0.92 -15.17 -6.01
N VAL A 28 1.12 -14.31 -5.01
CA VAL A 28 1.58 -14.71 -3.68
C VAL A 28 0.35 -14.98 -2.82
N PRO A 29 0.17 -16.21 -2.28
CA PRO A 29 -0.95 -16.50 -1.41
C PRO A 29 -0.92 -15.66 -0.14
N MET A 30 -1.95 -14.83 0.04
CA MET A 30 -2.14 -14.03 1.24
C MET A 30 -3.33 -14.55 2.02
N ASP A 31 -3.13 -14.85 3.30
CA ASP A 31 -4.21 -15.20 4.23
C ASP A 31 -4.91 -13.91 4.73
N SER A 32 -5.31 -13.05 3.80
CA SER A 32 -6.08 -11.84 4.12
C SER A 32 -6.96 -11.47 2.93
N PRO A 33 -8.26 -11.16 3.15
CA PRO A 33 -9.14 -10.62 2.12
C PRO A 33 -8.80 -9.17 1.73
N ASP A 34 -7.86 -8.55 2.44
CA ASP A 34 -7.51 -7.14 2.33
C ASP A 34 -6.17 -6.92 1.65
N ILE A 35 -5.47 -8.00 1.32
CA ILE A 35 -4.15 -7.94 0.68
C ILE A 35 -4.13 -8.86 -0.54
N THR A 36 -3.80 -8.28 -1.68
CA THR A 36 -3.52 -9.02 -2.91
C THR A 36 -2.07 -8.78 -3.26
N ALA A 37 -1.27 -9.84 -3.28
CA ALA A 37 0.16 -9.75 -3.59
C ALA A 37 0.54 -10.62 -4.79
N ALA A 38 1.59 -10.21 -5.50
CA ALA A 38 2.14 -10.90 -6.64
C ALA A 38 3.64 -10.67 -6.76
N VAL A 39 4.36 -11.65 -7.30
CA VAL A 39 5.71 -11.48 -7.81
C VAL A 39 5.61 -11.15 -9.29
N ILE A 40 6.05 -9.96 -9.66
CA ILE A 40 6.12 -9.49 -11.05
C ILE A 40 7.55 -9.66 -11.55
N ARG A 41 7.73 -10.37 -12.67
CA ARG A 41 9.05 -10.54 -13.29
C ARG A 41 9.18 -9.62 -14.49
N LEU A 42 10.14 -8.71 -14.40
CA LEU A 42 10.55 -7.81 -15.47
C LEU A 42 11.91 -8.29 -16.01
N PRO A 43 12.33 -7.87 -17.22
CA PRO A 43 13.59 -8.33 -17.82
C PRO A 43 14.83 -8.15 -16.93
N GLU A 44 14.85 -7.09 -16.11
CA GLU A 44 16.02 -6.72 -15.29
C GLU A 44 15.79 -6.87 -13.78
N ARG A 45 14.55 -7.12 -13.32
CA ARG A 45 14.23 -7.16 -11.89
C ARG A 45 13.02 -8.00 -11.57
N VAL A 46 12.99 -8.48 -10.33
CA VAL A 46 11.84 -9.17 -9.73
C VAL A 46 11.25 -8.24 -8.68
N VAL A 47 9.94 -8.00 -8.76
CA VAL A 47 9.24 -7.07 -7.87
C VAL A 47 8.14 -7.80 -7.11
N PHE A 48 8.23 -7.82 -5.79
CA PHE A 48 7.09 -8.13 -4.94
C PHE A 48 6.15 -6.93 -4.93
N THR A 49 4.93 -7.10 -5.43
CA THR A 49 3.90 -6.06 -5.49
C THR A 49 2.73 -6.43 -4.59
N ALA A 50 2.24 -5.52 -3.76
CA ALA A 50 1.05 -5.73 -2.94
C ALA A 50 0.08 -4.56 -3.02
N SER A 51 -1.19 -4.88 -3.26
CA SER A 51 -2.34 -3.99 -3.02
C SER A 51 -2.89 -4.26 -1.63
N VAL A 52 -3.00 -3.23 -0.81
CA VAL A 52 -3.36 -3.31 0.62
C VAL A 52 -4.54 -2.41 0.91
N TYR A 53 -5.48 -2.91 1.70
CA TYR A 53 -6.51 -2.12 2.35
C TYR A 53 -6.41 -2.34 3.87
N VAL A 54 -6.43 -1.27 4.65
CA VAL A 54 -6.48 -1.35 6.12
C VAL A 54 -7.74 -0.64 6.59
N GLU A 55 -8.54 -1.32 7.39
CA GLU A 55 -9.78 -0.76 7.92
C GLU A 55 -9.49 0.40 8.90
N GLY A 56 -10.11 1.55 8.66
CA GLY A 56 -10.00 2.72 9.53
C GLY A 56 -10.47 2.44 10.97
N GLY A 57 -9.74 2.99 11.95
CA GLY A 57 -10.05 2.83 13.38
C GLY A 57 -9.80 1.44 13.97
N ASN A 58 -9.43 0.45 13.14
CA ASN A 58 -9.10 -0.90 13.59
C ASN A 58 -7.58 -1.07 13.71
N VAL A 59 -7.06 -0.96 14.93
CA VAL A 59 -5.61 -1.08 15.20
C VAL A 59 -5.08 -2.46 14.81
N SER A 60 -5.79 -3.54 15.14
CA SER A 60 -5.33 -4.90 14.84
C SER A 60 -5.26 -5.18 13.34
N ALA A 61 -6.11 -4.54 12.53
CA ALA A 61 -6.05 -4.68 11.08
C ALA A 61 -4.71 -4.21 10.49
N LEU A 62 -4.11 -3.16 11.06
CA LEU A 62 -2.81 -2.68 10.60
C LEU A 62 -1.69 -3.64 11.01
N ASP A 63 -1.68 -4.08 12.26
CA ASP A 63 -0.66 -5.01 12.77
C ASP A 63 -0.68 -6.33 11.99
N ASP A 64 -1.89 -6.87 11.74
CA ASP A 64 -2.09 -8.07 10.94
C ASP A 64 -1.59 -7.86 9.50
N ALA A 65 -1.90 -6.72 8.88
CA ALA A 65 -1.45 -6.42 7.52
C ALA A 65 0.08 -6.36 7.43
N CYS A 66 0.74 -5.59 8.31
CA CYS A 66 2.19 -5.48 8.33
C CYS A 66 2.87 -6.82 8.65
N SER A 67 2.34 -7.60 9.59
CA SER A 67 2.84 -8.95 9.91
C SER A 67 2.79 -9.88 8.70
N ARG A 68 1.66 -9.88 7.96
CA ARG A 68 1.48 -10.69 6.75
C ARG A 68 2.41 -10.25 5.62
N LEU A 69 2.59 -8.94 5.42
CA LEU A 69 3.54 -8.39 4.45
C LEU A 69 4.98 -8.81 4.78
N ARG A 70 5.43 -8.71 6.04
CA ARG A 70 6.76 -9.18 6.48
C ARG A 70 6.98 -10.64 6.14
N GLY A 71 6.01 -11.49 6.48
CA GLY A 71 6.07 -12.93 6.20
C GLY A 71 6.16 -13.22 4.70
N ALA A 72 5.33 -12.56 3.89
CA ALA A 72 5.29 -12.72 2.44
C ALA A 72 6.59 -12.26 1.77
N ILE A 73 7.07 -11.06 2.10
CA ILE A 73 8.32 -10.51 1.56
C ILE A 73 9.50 -11.41 1.91
N THR A 74 9.61 -11.83 3.17
CA THR A 74 10.70 -12.71 3.63
C THR A 74 10.67 -14.05 2.90
N LYS A 75 9.48 -14.63 2.72
CA LYS A 75 9.30 -15.88 1.99
C LYS A 75 9.68 -15.73 0.51
N VAL A 76 9.17 -14.70 -0.16
CA VAL A 76 9.45 -14.45 -1.58
C VAL A 76 10.93 -14.21 -1.83
N ARG A 77 11.61 -13.42 -0.98
CA ARG A 77 13.06 -13.20 -1.08
C ARG A 77 13.84 -14.51 -0.95
N ARG A 78 13.46 -15.35 0.03
CA ARG A 78 14.07 -16.68 0.23
C ARG A 78 13.86 -17.59 -0.98
N ASP A 79 12.64 -17.66 -1.48
CA ASP A 79 12.25 -18.60 -2.53
C ASP A 79 12.79 -18.17 -3.92
N THR A 80 12.91 -16.87 -4.16
CA THR A 80 13.43 -16.32 -5.43
C THR A 80 14.96 -16.47 -5.55
N GLY A 81 15.69 -16.42 -4.43
CA GLY A 81 17.16 -16.53 -4.44
C GLY A 81 17.89 -15.38 -5.14
N ALA A 82 17.20 -14.26 -5.40
CA ALA A 82 17.73 -13.05 -6.01
C ALA A 82 17.24 -11.81 -5.24
N VAL A 83 17.78 -10.64 -5.59
CA VAL A 83 17.25 -9.37 -5.08
C VAL A 83 15.81 -9.21 -5.55
N VAL A 84 14.91 -8.98 -4.60
CA VAL A 84 13.49 -8.70 -4.87
C VAL A 84 13.20 -7.28 -4.39
N ASP A 85 12.88 -6.42 -5.34
CA ASP A 85 12.36 -5.09 -5.09
C ASP A 85 10.93 -5.17 -4.55
N ILE A 86 10.52 -4.16 -3.79
CA ILE A 86 9.24 -4.17 -3.08
C ILE A 86 8.44 -2.95 -3.50
N LEU A 87 7.18 -3.15 -3.86
CA LEU A 87 6.20 -2.11 -4.13
C LEU A 87 4.90 -2.44 -3.39
N ILE A 88 4.52 -1.61 -2.43
CA ILE A 88 3.28 -1.77 -1.66
C ILE A 88 2.44 -0.53 -1.88
N MET A 89 1.17 -0.70 -2.21
CA MET A 89 0.27 0.41 -2.48
C MET A 89 -1.14 0.16 -1.96
N GLY A 90 -1.84 1.23 -1.61
CA GLY A 90 -3.27 1.21 -1.31
C GLY A 90 -3.64 2.08 -0.13
N ASP A 91 -4.85 1.88 0.38
CA ASP A 91 -5.45 2.67 1.45
C ASP A 91 -5.08 2.09 2.81
N PHE A 92 -4.22 2.80 3.54
CA PHE A 92 -3.79 2.41 4.87
C PHE A 92 -4.69 2.97 5.97
N ASN A 93 -5.57 3.96 5.69
CA ASN A 93 -6.35 4.66 6.70
C ASN A 93 -5.53 5.09 7.94
N ARG A 94 -4.26 5.47 7.74
CA ARG A 94 -3.34 5.91 8.79
C ARG A 94 -2.63 7.19 8.40
N HIS A 95 -2.42 8.02 9.40
CA HIS A 95 -1.90 9.36 9.25
C HIS A 95 -0.58 9.43 9.99
N ASP A 96 0.41 10.00 9.32
CA ASP A 96 1.68 10.33 9.93
C ASP A 96 2.25 11.58 9.27
N GLN A 97 3.06 12.34 10.01
CA GLN A 97 3.70 13.53 9.46
C GLN A 97 4.74 13.17 8.38
N LEU A 98 5.26 11.95 8.34
CA LEU A 98 6.21 11.47 7.32
C LEU A 98 5.63 11.56 5.90
N TRP A 99 4.35 11.24 5.70
CA TRP A 99 3.69 11.32 4.39
C TRP A 99 2.59 12.38 4.33
N GLY A 100 1.84 12.59 5.42
CA GLY A 100 0.69 13.49 5.43
C GLY A 100 1.02 14.96 5.65
N GLY A 101 2.28 15.31 5.91
CA GLY A 101 2.68 16.70 6.10
C GLY A 101 2.48 17.23 7.52
N ASP A 102 2.85 18.49 7.74
CA ASP A 102 2.86 19.12 9.07
C ASP A 102 1.45 19.38 9.64
N GLU A 103 0.43 19.32 8.78
CA GLU A 103 -0.98 19.47 9.13
C GLU A 103 -1.59 18.24 9.82
N VAL A 104 -0.90 17.10 9.79
CA VAL A 104 -1.31 15.92 10.55
C VAL A 104 -1.23 16.23 12.04
N SER A 105 -2.37 16.09 12.73
CA SER A 105 -2.48 16.34 14.17
C SER A 105 -1.51 15.47 14.98
N LEU A 106 -0.84 16.09 15.96
CA LEU A 106 0.05 15.40 16.90
C LEU A 106 -0.66 14.26 17.66
N GLY A 107 -1.97 14.36 17.87
CA GLY A 107 -2.75 13.32 18.55
C GLY A 107 -2.88 12.02 17.75
N ARG A 108 -2.46 12.01 16.48
CA ARG A 108 -2.45 10.82 15.62
C ARG A 108 -1.09 10.17 15.51
N GLN A 109 -0.03 10.81 16.00
CA GLN A 109 1.31 10.23 15.99
C GLN A 109 1.31 8.91 16.77
N GLY A 110 1.93 7.88 16.19
CA GLY A 110 1.92 6.52 16.73
C GLY A 110 0.91 5.58 16.07
N GLU A 111 -0.18 6.08 15.45
CA GLU A 111 -1.16 5.19 14.79
C GLU A 111 -0.59 4.44 13.57
N ALA A 112 0.52 4.96 13.05
CA ALA A 112 1.22 4.55 11.85
C ALA A 112 2.52 3.79 12.13
N ASP A 113 2.92 3.60 13.40
CA ASP A 113 4.21 2.98 13.76
C ASP A 113 4.45 1.62 13.07
N PRO A 114 3.46 0.72 12.93
CA PRO A 114 3.67 -0.54 12.22
C PRO A 114 4.05 -0.37 10.73
N ILE A 115 3.62 0.72 10.09
CA ILE A 115 4.00 1.07 8.70
C ILE A 115 5.44 1.57 8.69
N ILE A 116 5.80 2.44 9.64
CA ILE A 116 7.15 3.02 9.76
C ILE A 116 8.17 1.93 10.05
N ASP A 117 7.85 0.99 10.93
CA ASP A 117 8.68 -0.17 11.23
C ASP A 117 8.87 -1.05 9.99
N LEU A 118 7.80 -1.28 9.21
CA LEU A 118 7.87 -2.01 7.95
C LEU A 118 8.76 -1.29 6.93
N MET A 119 8.65 0.04 6.84
CA MET A 119 9.49 0.87 5.99
C MET A 119 10.96 0.76 6.37
N ASN A 120 11.28 0.88 7.66
CA ASN A 120 12.65 0.76 8.17
C ASN A 120 13.23 -0.64 7.93
N GLU A 121 12.45 -1.69 8.17
CA GLU A 121 12.87 -3.09 8.02
C GLU A 121 13.23 -3.44 6.56
N PHE A 122 12.46 -2.91 5.60
CA PHE A 122 12.63 -3.22 4.17
C PHE A 122 13.23 -2.08 3.35
N ALA A 123 13.73 -1.03 4.01
CA ALA A 123 14.26 0.19 3.37
C ALA A 123 13.29 0.78 2.33
N LEU A 124 12.04 0.97 2.74
CA LEU A 124 10.98 1.53 1.90
C LEU A 124 10.86 3.04 2.09
N SER A 125 10.57 3.73 0.99
CA SER A 125 10.22 5.15 0.98
C SER A 125 8.82 5.35 0.41
N SER A 126 8.11 6.38 0.88
CA SER A 126 6.89 6.84 0.21
C SER A 126 7.26 7.55 -1.09
N LEU A 127 6.68 7.13 -2.21
CA LEU A 127 6.91 7.71 -3.53
C LEU A 127 6.09 8.97 -3.77
N LEU A 128 4.95 9.10 -3.09
CA LEU A 128 4.15 10.31 -3.16
C LEU A 128 4.83 11.46 -2.42
N LYS A 129 4.73 12.66 -3.00
CA LYS A 129 5.18 13.88 -2.33
C LYS A 129 4.45 14.03 -1.00
N ARG A 130 5.21 14.28 0.07
CA ARG A 130 4.68 14.58 1.40
C ARG A 130 3.62 15.69 1.35
N GLY A 131 2.47 15.46 2.00
CA GLY A 131 1.31 16.36 2.04
C GLY A 131 0.35 16.23 0.85
N THR A 132 0.56 15.26 -0.05
CA THR A 132 -0.37 15.04 -1.17
C THR A 132 -1.69 14.49 -0.66
N LYS A 133 -2.81 15.19 -0.86
CA LYS A 133 -4.15 14.76 -0.43
C LYS A 133 -4.66 13.65 -1.33
N THR A 134 -4.96 12.49 -0.74
CA THR A 134 -5.43 11.31 -1.47
C THR A 134 -6.89 11.01 -1.17
N TRP A 135 -7.45 11.56 -0.09
CA TRP A 135 -8.84 11.39 0.29
C TRP A 135 -9.51 12.73 0.61
N HIS A 136 -10.77 12.86 0.23
CA HIS A 136 -11.62 14.05 0.35
C HIS A 136 -12.99 13.66 0.92
N GLY A 137 -13.19 13.85 2.22
CA GLY A 137 -14.45 13.59 2.89
C GLY A 137 -15.37 14.80 2.93
N GLY A 138 -16.63 14.61 2.54
CA GLY A 138 -17.70 15.58 2.81
C GLY A 138 -18.33 15.33 4.18
N GLY A 139 -18.16 16.26 5.13
CA GLY A 139 -18.71 16.15 6.49
C GLY A 139 -19.62 17.32 6.90
N GLN A 140 -20.38 17.14 7.99
CA GLN A 140 -21.22 18.21 8.58
C GLN A 140 -20.40 19.43 9.05
N SER A 141 -19.10 19.26 9.25
CA SER A 141 -18.16 20.29 9.70
C SER A 141 -17.34 20.93 8.56
N GLY A 142 -17.69 20.65 7.30
CA GLY A 142 -16.95 21.07 6.11
C GLY A 142 -16.16 19.93 5.45
N ASP A 143 -15.48 20.26 4.36
CA ASP A 143 -14.63 19.33 3.61
C ASP A 143 -13.38 19.00 4.42
N CYS A 144 -13.01 17.72 4.48
CA CYS A 144 -11.79 17.24 5.12
C CYS A 144 -10.91 16.48 4.14
N GLU A 145 -9.60 16.72 4.20
CA GLU A 145 -8.64 16.13 3.27
C GLU A 145 -7.48 15.47 4.02
N SER A 146 -7.12 14.25 3.62
CA SER A 146 -6.03 13.50 4.24
C SER A 146 -5.16 12.75 3.23
N THR A 147 -3.98 12.34 3.68
CA THR A 147 -3.07 11.45 2.95
C THR A 147 -3.09 10.10 3.64
N ILE A 148 -3.90 9.18 3.13
CA ILE A 148 -4.10 7.84 3.69
C ILE A 148 -3.82 6.72 2.69
N ASP A 149 -3.74 7.06 1.40
CA ASP A 149 -3.29 6.17 0.35
C ASP A 149 -1.78 6.32 0.19
N LEU A 150 -1.04 5.22 0.29
CA LEU A 150 0.41 5.20 0.24
C LEU A 150 0.90 4.42 -0.96
N VAL A 151 2.05 4.82 -1.48
CA VAL A 151 2.86 4.05 -2.44
C VAL A 151 4.25 3.93 -1.83
N LEU A 152 4.55 2.78 -1.25
CA LEU A 152 5.81 2.47 -0.59
C LEU A 152 6.68 1.61 -1.51
N ALA A 153 7.92 2.01 -1.73
CA ALA A 153 8.83 1.29 -2.63
C ALA A 153 10.23 1.14 -2.05
N SER A 154 10.92 0.05 -2.42
CA SER A 154 12.33 -0.15 -2.10
C SER A 154 13.22 0.91 -2.77
N GLU A 155 14.43 1.08 -2.26
CA GLU A 155 15.42 2.07 -2.73
C GLU A 155 15.64 2.02 -4.24
N ASN A 156 15.93 0.86 -4.83
CA ASN A 156 16.15 0.74 -6.29
C ASN A 156 14.96 1.22 -7.14
N LEU A 157 13.72 0.98 -6.67
CA LEU A 157 12.52 1.45 -7.36
C LEU A 157 12.37 2.96 -7.19
N THR A 158 12.70 3.48 -6.01
CA THR A 158 12.67 4.91 -5.71
C THR A 158 13.65 5.68 -6.60
N GLU A 159 14.88 5.19 -6.75
CA GLU A 159 15.91 5.81 -7.60
C GLU A 159 15.56 5.77 -9.10
N SER A 160 14.81 4.76 -9.54
CA SER A 160 14.38 4.60 -10.93
C SER A 160 12.99 5.15 -11.22
N MET A 161 12.31 5.72 -10.22
CA MET A 161 10.97 6.28 -10.35
C MET A 161 11.00 7.55 -11.23
N THR A 162 10.20 7.57 -12.28
CA THR A 162 10.06 8.74 -13.16
C THR A 162 8.95 9.69 -12.72
N LYS A 163 7.83 9.16 -12.22
CA LYS A 163 6.68 9.94 -11.74
C LYS A 163 5.84 9.12 -10.75
N CYS A 164 5.39 9.76 -9.68
CA CYS A 164 4.33 9.28 -8.79
C CYS A 164 3.49 10.52 -8.39
N ALA A 165 2.24 10.58 -8.82
CA ALA A 165 1.38 11.74 -8.64
C ALA A 165 -0.08 11.36 -8.88
N LEU A 166 -1.01 12.12 -8.29
CA LEU A 166 -2.44 11.88 -8.50
C LEU A 166 -2.81 11.87 -9.99
N LEU A 167 -3.73 10.98 -10.34
CA LEU A 167 -4.38 10.96 -11.64
C LEU A 167 -5.43 12.08 -11.69
N GLU A 168 -5.42 12.88 -12.74
CA GLU A 168 -6.40 13.98 -12.92
C GLU A 168 -7.82 13.49 -13.18
N THR A 169 -7.99 12.20 -13.49
CA THR A 169 -9.29 11.62 -13.80
C THR A 169 -10.10 11.44 -12.52
N ASP A 170 -11.24 12.12 -12.45
CA ASP A 170 -12.23 11.88 -11.42
C ASP A 170 -12.96 10.55 -11.69
N HIS A 171 -12.91 9.66 -10.71
CA HIS A 171 -13.57 8.36 -10.74
C HIS A 171 -14.90 8.34 -9.96
N GLY A 172 -15.35 9.50 -9.46
CA GLY A 172 -16.55 9.63 -8.62
C GLY A 172 -16.35 9.03 -7.21
N SER A 173 -15.11 8.96 -6.77
CA SER A 173 -14.67 8.41 -5.48
C SER A 173 -14.22 9.56 -4.57
N ASP A 174 -14.37 9.38 -3.26
CA ASP A 174 -13.77 10.25 -2.25
C ASP A 174 -12.24 10.07 -2.17
N HIS A 175 -11.70 8.99 -2.74
CA HIS A 175 -10.26 8.81 -2.95
C HIS A 175 -9.81 9.22 -4.36
N CYS A 176 -8.62 9.81 -4.45
CA CYS A 176 -7.91 10.08 -5.69
C CYS A 176 -7.06 8.89 -6.11
N ALA A 177 -7.09 8.55 -7.40
CA ALA A 177 -6.14 7.59 -7.97
C ALA A 177 -4.72 8.18 -8.02
N ILE A 178 -3.70 7.32 -7.87
CA ILE A 178 -2.27 7.66 -7.86
C ILE A 178 -1.56 6.99 -9.04
#